data_AF-A0A961CTM3-F1
#
_entry.id   AF-A0A961CTM3-F1
#
_cell.length_a   1.000
_cell.length_b   1.000
_cell.length_c   1.000
_cell.angle_alpha   90.00
_cell.angle_beta   90.00
_cell.angle_gamma   90.00
#
_symmetry.space_group_name_H-M   'P 1'
#
loop_
_entity.id
_entity.type
_entity.pdbx_description
1 polymer ?
#
loop_
_entity_poly.entity_id
_entity_poly.type
_entity_poly.pdbx_seq_one_letter_code
_entity_poly.pdbx_strand_id
1 'polypeptide(L)'
;MARKHLLAITAVAVLALLASACGASGGDKQADDGDKPTTTAAAPGTAVGSFGDLPAPVCGPGKDKVAEGEGGTGTDKLYIGVATDRSSSIRPGLNKEMWDASEAFTKWCNEAGGIGGLKIEPVELDAALLDVTKAMTAGCHSVFAMVGGGWAQDNLQFSGKDSSDFHKCGLVDIPGYAVSPQKADSSGQVQPVPNPGTSVSNTFIRDYAKLYPKESKKVAIAYAELPALEVVKEKYKAAAKDVGLDVVAELPYSAVGMTDWTPLAQSIINSGAGTLMWVGEAGNVTSAMAKLKEQGWKGHALLETNMYDPLLFSQGNEAVEGSVVRQTVHPIEEADQWPATRQYLDMLKKYVPDAKVAPLGIQSMSAWLLFATAADACAKANGGTISRQCVLEQAAAQKDWTGGGLHAAQDPAPFSDAKSSSCSMLLIVKDGKFERLYPEEVGGTDDDSEGFHCPSDGVTDVPANAGRGVVEPGAKI
;
A
#
# COMPACT_ATOMS: atom_id res chain seq x y z
N MET A 1 21.09 -39.30 41.26
CA MET A 1 21.60 -40.62 40.79
C MET A 1 21.92 -40.50 39.31
N ALA A 2 22.88 -41.28 38.79
CA ALA A 2 23.42 -41.09 37.44
C ALA A 2 23.42 -42.38 36.61
N ARG A 3 23.14 -42.24 35.29
CA ARG A 3 23.69 -42.99 34.13
C ARG A 3 22.97 -42.46 32.87
N LYS A 4 23.57 -41.97 31.76
CA LYS A 4 24.73 -42.39 30.92
C LYS A 4 24.54 -43.79 30.31
N HIS A 5 24.81 -44.10 29.04
CA HIS A 5 25.40 -43.39 27.86
C HIS A 5 24.47 -43.63 26.62
N LEU A 6 24.76 -43.36 25.32
CA LEU A 6 25.96 -43.07 24.50
C LEU A 6 25.57 -42.22 23.24
N LEU A 7 26.47 -42.07 22.26
CA LEU A 7 26.28 -41.52 20.90
C LEU A 7 26.75 -42.53 19.82
N ALA A 8 26.26 -42.39 18.59
CA ALA A 8 26.98 -42.57 17.31
C ALA A 8 26.16 -41.84 16.22
N ILE A 9 26.59 -40.75 15.58
CA ILE A 9 27.72 -40.54 14.64
C ILE A 9 27.63 -41.40 13.38
N THR A 10 27.28 -40.77 12.26
CA THR A 10 27.93 -41.05 10.97
C THR A 10 27.95 -39.77 10.13
N ALA A 11 29.15 -39.30 9.79
CA ALA A 11 29.36 -38.25 8.81
C ALA A 11 30.17 -38.84 7.65
N VAL A 12 29.81 -38.52 6.42
CA VAL A 12 30.63 -38.79 5.24
C VAL A 12 30.66 -37.55 4.38
N ALA A 13 31.85 -36.99 4.22
CA ALA A 13 32.21 -36.10 3.14
C ALA A 13 33.29 -36.79 2.31
N VAL A 14 33.36 -36.50 1.00
CA VAL A 14 34.58 -36.03 0.31
C VAL A 14 34.30 -35.82 -1.19
N LEU A 15 35.01 -34.82 -1.70
CA LEU A 15 35.02 -34.20 -3.02
C LEU A 15 35.16 -35.16 -4.23
N ALA A 16 34.72 -34.66 -5.40
CA ALA A 16 35.59 -34.62 -6.58
C ALA A 16 35.31 -33.37 -7.44
N LEU A 17 36.31 -32.49 -7.59
CA LEU A 17 36.37 -31.43 -8.59
C LEU A 17 37.14 -31.96 -9.81
N LEU A 18 36.62 -31.76 -11.02
CA LEU A 18 37.44 -31.76 -12.24
C LEU A 18 36.97 -30.67 -13.20
N ALA A 19 37.85 -29.70 -13.44
CA ALA A 19 37.77 -28.81 -14.58
C ALA A 19 38.61 -29.38 -15.73
N SER A 20 38.18 -29.18 -16.96
CA SER A 20 39.03 -29.36 -18.14
C SER A 20 38.68 -28.31 -19.19
N ALA A 21 39.69 -27.59 -19.67
CA ALA A 21 39.56 -26.53 -20.65
C ALA A 21 40.46 -26.82 -21.86
N CYS A 22 39.98 -26.41 -23.04
CA CYS A 22 40.72 -26.11 -24.27
C CYS A 22 41.65 -27.18 -24.90
N GLY A 23 41.42 -27.48 -26.19
CA GLY A 23 42.37 -28.15 -27.08
C GLY A 23 41.82 -28.28 -28.50
N ALA A 24 42.51 -27.74 -29.51
CA ALA A 24 41.98 -27.53 -30.87
C ALA A 24 42.61 -28.44 -31.95
N SER A 25 41.88 -28.65 -33.06
CA SER A 25 42.30 -29.02 -34.44
C SER A 25 41.11 -29.70 -35.16
N GLY A 26 40.74 -29.48 -36.42
CA GLY A 26 41.26 -28.62 -37.50
C GLY A 26 40.88 -29.22 -38.88
N GLY A 27 40.53 -28.39 -39.89
CA GLY A 27 40.36 -28.85 -41.29
C GLY A 27 39.08 -28.38 -42.01
N ASP A 28 39.25 -27.78 -43.20
CA ASP A 28 38.18 -27.22 -44.03
C ASP A 28 37.33 -28.27 -44.79
N LYS A 29 36.00 -28.05 -44.89
CA LYS A 29 35.29 -27.72 -46.15
C LYS A 29 33.75 -27.75 -46.03
N GLN A 30 33.17 -26.55 -46.19
CA GLN A 30 31.98 -26.20 -46.99
C GLN A 30 30.64 -27.01 -46.91
N ALA A 31 29.59 -26.23 -46.63
CA ALA A 31 28.17 -26.33 -47.07
C ALA A 31 27.09 -26.73 -46.03
N ASP A 32 26.14 -25.79 -45.93
CA ASP A 32 24.69 -25.91 -45.67
C ASP A 32 24.09 -26.06 -44.26
N ASP A 33 22.84 -25.57 -44.21
CA ASP A 33 21.94 -25.26 -43.09
C ASP A 33 22.01 -26.13 -41.82
N GLY A 34 21.92 -25.47 -40.66
CA GLY A 34 21.73 -26.14 -39.38
C GLY A 34 21.81 -25.23 -38.16
N ASP A 35 20.63 -24.83 -37.67
CA ASP A 35 20.25 -24.54 -36.27
C ASP A 35 21.33 -23.98 -35.31
N LYS A 36 21.17 -22.71 -34.91
CA LYS A 36 22.07 -22.04 -33.96
C LYS A 36 21.48 -22.13 -32.56
N PRO A 37 22.09 -22.85 -31.59
CA PRO A 37 21.62 -22.83 -30.23
C PRO A 37 21.89 -21.44 -29.65
N THR A 38 20.82 -20.66 -29.45
CA THR A 38 20.88 -19.38 -28.75
C THR A 38 21.36 -19.63 -27.33
N THR A 39 22.62 -19.30 -27.05
CA THR A 39 23.16 -19.30 -25.69
C THR A 39 22.30 -18.36 -24.85
N THR A 40 21.46 -18.91 -23.97
CA THR A 40 20.69 -18.14 -23.01
C THR A 40 21.69 -17.39 -22.13
N ALA A 41 21.82 -16.08 -22.35
CA ALA A 41 22.50 -15.24 -21.40
C ALA A 41 21.76 -15.41 -20.06
N ALA A 42 22.49 -15.67 -18.98
CA ALA A 42 21.93 -15.59 -17.65
C ALA A 42 21.29 -14.20 -17.50
N ALA A 43 20.08 -14.14 -16.92
CA ALA A 43 19.42 -12.87 -16.65
C ALA A 43 20.43 -11.93 -15.95
N PRO A 44 20.57 -10.67 -16.39
CA PRO A 44 21.46 -9.74 -15.73
C PRO A 44 21.00 -9.63 -14.27
N GLY A 45 21.89 -10.00 -13.35
CA GLY A 45 21.57 -9.93 -11.92
C GLY A 45 21.14 -8.50 -11.59
N THR A 46 19.97 -8.36 -10.98
CA THR A 46 19.34 -7.06 -10.70
C THR A 46 20.36 -6.13 -10.05
N ALA A 47 20.59 -4.97 -10.66
CA ALA A 47 21.64 -4.07 -10.18
C ALA A 47 21.36 -3.67 -8.73
N VAL A 48 22.41 -3.60 -7.91
CA VAL A 48 22.28 -3.29 -6.48
C VAL A 48 21.53 -1.97 -6.31
N GLY A 49 20.44 -1.99 -5.54
CA GLY A 49 19.57 -0.85 -5.32
C GLY A 49 18.52 -0.57 -6.41
N SER A 50 18.36 -1.45 -7.41
CA SER A 50 17.24 -1.39 -8.38
C SER A 50 16.03 -2.18 -7.89
N PHE A 51 14.84 -1.68 -8.18
CA PHE A 51 13.57 -2.31 -7.80
C PHE A 51 12.60 -2.35 -8.97
N GLY A 52 12.09 -3.54 -9.29
CA GLY A 52 11.03 -3.69 -10.28
C GLY A 52 11.36 -3.14 -11.67
N ASP A 53 10.40 -2.43 -12.27
CA ASP A 53 10.51 -1.77 -13.58
C ASP A 53 11.24 -0.42 -13.58
N LEU A 54 11.65 0.10 -12.40
CA LEU A 54 12.12 1.48 -12.28
C LEU A 54 13.40 1.71 -13.12
N PRO A 55 13.49 2.82 -13.89
CA PRO A 55 14.47 2.98 -14.95
C PRO A 55 15.92 3.20 -14.47
N ALA A 56 16.11 3.39 -13.17
CA ALA A 56 17.41 3.60 -12.54
C ALA A 56 17.46 2.92 -11.16
N PRO A 57 18.66 2.61 -10.63
CA PRO A 57 18.82 2.24 -9.23
C PRO A 57 18.26 3.33 -8.31
N VAL A 58 17.32 2.95 -7.45
CA VAL A 58 16.64 3.81 -6.48
C VAL A 58 17.56 4.16 -5.31
N CYS A 59 18.46 3.23 -4.96
CA CYS A 59 19.42 3.37 -3.87
C CYS A 59 20.84 3.10 -4.37
N GLY A 60 21.82 3.82 -3.83
CA GLY A 60 23.20 3.74 -4.24
C GLY A 60 24.14 4.66 -3.46
N PRO A 61 25.46 4.48 -3.62
CA PRO A 61 26.45 5.37 -3.03
C PRO A 61 26.45 6.74 -3.74
N GLY A 62 26.84 7.78 -3.01
CA GLY A 62 26.94 9.14 -3.53
C GLY A 62 27.58 10.08 -2.51
N LYS A 63 27.35 11.38 -2.67
CA LYS A 63 27.85 12.45 -1.77
C LYS A 63 26.80 13.52 -1.53
N ASP A 64 25.53 13.15 -1.69
CA ASP A 64 24.43 14.07 -1.54
C ASP A 64 24.25 14.45 -0.07
N LYS A 65 23.63 15.61 0.16
CA LYS A 65 23.45 16.19 1.49
C LYS A 65 22.05 16.76 1.65
N VAL A 66 21.56 16.79 2.87
CA VAL A 66 20.31 17.50 3.22
C VAL A 66 20.57 19.00 3.26
N ALA A 67 19.58 19.79 2.84
CA ALA A 67 19.58 21.24 3.00
C ALA A 67 19.71 21.66 4.48
N GLU A 68 20.33 22.82 4.69
CA GLU A 68 20.53 23.37 6.03
C GLU A 68 19.18 23.71 6.69
N GLY A 69 18.99 23.27 7.95
CA GLY A 69 17.75 23.46 8.70
C GLY A 69 16.66 22.40 8.47
N GLU A 70 16.78 21.53 7.46
CA GLU A 70 15.71 20.58 7.11
C GLU A 70 15.91 19.15 7.62
N GLY A 71 17.12 18.77 8.05
CA GLY A 71 17.46 17.38 8.43
C GLY A 71 16.75 16.78 9.66
N GLY A 72 15.96 17.57 10.40
CA GLY A 72 15.40 17.14 11.67
C GLY A 72 16.50 16.95 12.72
N THR A 73 16.70 15.71 13.21
CA THR A 73 17.73 15.39 14.20
C THR A 73 19.16 15.68 13.71
N GLY A 74 19.44 15.57 12.40
CA GLY A 74 20.78 15.78 11.86
C GLY A 74 20.82 15.73 10.33
N THR A 75 21.98 16.03 9.75
CA THR A 75 22.21 16.00 8.28
C THR A 75 23.16 14.89 7.83
N ASP A 76 23.61 14.04 8.76
CA ASP A 76 24.42 12.84 8.49
C ASP A 76 23.60 11.67 7.91
N LYS A 77 22.27 11.72 8.07
CA LYS A 77 21.29 10.73 7.61
C LYS A 77 20.00 11.40 7.16
N LEU A 78 19.16 10.62 6.50
CA LEU A 78 17.74 10.90 6.31
C LEU A 78 16.97 10.30 7.47
N TYR A 79 16.70 11.12 8.50
CA TYR A 79 15.73 10.80 9.53
C TYR A 79 14.33 10.92 8.93
N ILE A 80 13.57 9.84 8.85
CA ILE A 80 12.28 9.82 8.14
C ILE A 80 11.17 9.29 9.05
N GLY A 81 10.11 10.07 9.21
CA GLY A 81 8.94 9.70 10.00
C GLY A 81 8.07 8.69 9.28
N VAL A 82 7.70 7.61 9.96
CA VAL A 82 6.73 6.63 9.47
C VAL A 82 5.52 6.65 10.39
N ALA A 83 4.43 7.24 9.91
CA ALA A 83 3.15 7.26 10.62
C ALA A 83 2.58 5.83 10.77
N THR A 84 2.24 5.44 12.00
CA THR A 84 1.63 4.14 12.31
C THR A 84 0.61 4.27 13.45
N ASP A 85 -0.24 3.24 13.62
CA ASP A 85 -1.16 3.09 14.75
C ASP A 85 -0.90 1.78 15.53
N ARG A 86 0.34 1.26 15.47
CA ARG A 86 0.72 -0.11 15.85
C ARG A 86 0.41 -0.46 17.30
N SER A 87 0.68 0.45 18.24
CA SER A 87 0.40 0.23 19.67
C SER A 87 -1.04 0.52 20.09
N SER A 88 -1.96 0.76 19.14
CA SER A 88 -3.37 1.01 19.45
C SER A 88 -3.94 -0.12 20.31
N SER A 89 -4.39 0.22 21.52
CA SER A 89 -5.15 -0.69 22.39
C SER A 89 -6.52 -1.04 21.82
N ILE A 90 -7.01 -0.21 20.89
CA ILE A 90 -8.23 -0.43 20.14
C ILE A 90 -7.97 -1.48 19.06
N ARG A 91 -6.99 -1.27 18.17
CA ARG A 91 -6.63 -2.26 17.13
C ARG A 91 -5.13 -2.58 17.15
N PRO A 92 -4.69 -3.54 17.99
CA PRO A 92 -3.29 -3.91 18.10
C PRO A 92 -2.71 -4.36 16.75
N GLY A 93 -1.58 -3.77 16.35
CA GLY A 93 -0.94 -4.07 15.06
C GLY A 93 -1.57 -3.39 13.84
N LEU A 94 -2.44 -2.39 14.03
CA LEU A 94 -2.90 -1.53 12.94
C LEU A 94 -1.70 -0.85 12.25
N ASN A 95 -1.64 -0.93 10.92
CA ASN A 95 -0.54 -0.43 10.08
C ASN A 95 0.84 -1.09 10.35
N LYS A 96 0.90 -2.27 10.99
CA LYS A 96 2.17 -2.98 11.23
C LYS A 96 2.96 -3.24 9.96
N GLU A 97 2.27 -3.62 8.89
CA GLU A 97 2.80 -3.88 7.56
C GLU A 97 3.51 -2.67 6.93
N MET A 98 3.10 -1.44 7.25
CA MET A 98 3.72 -0.22 6.73
C MET A 98 5.07 0.03 7.40
N TRP A 99 5.14 -0.17 8.72
CA TRP A 99 6.41 -0.11 9.45
C TRP A 99 7.35 -1.23 9.01
N ASP A 100 6.86 -2.47 8.90
CA ASP A 100 7.68 -3.61 8.49
C ASP A 100 8.24 -3.42 7.06
N ALA A 101 7.42 -2.90 6.13
CA ALA A 101 7.86 -2.51 4.79
C ALA A 101 8.90 -1.37 4.81
N SER A 102 8.71 -0.37 5.68
CA SER A 102 9.65 0.74 5.88
C SER A 102 11.00 0.26 6.44
N GLU A 103 10.99 -0.63 7.43
CA GLU A 103 12.21 -1.27 7.93
C GLU A 103 12.91 -2.10 6.84
N ALA A 104 12.15 -2.84 6.02
CA ALA A 104 12.73 -3.63 4.94
C ALA A 104 13.34 -2.75 3.84
N PHE A 105 12.64 -1.70 3.42
CA PHE A 105 13.15 -0.73 2.44
C PHE A 105 14.42 -0.04 2.95
N THR A 106 14.40 0.49 4.18
CA THR A 106 15.54 1.23 4.73
C THR A 106 16.77 0.34 4.91
N LYS A 107 16.63 -0.90 5.38
CA LYS A 107 17.73 -1.87 5.46
C LYS A 107 18.28 -2.22 4.06
N TRP A 108 17.42 -2.51 3.10
CA TRP A 108 17.79 -2.78 1.70
C TRP A 108 18.53 -1.61 1.05
N CYS A 109 17.97 -0.40 1.16
CA CYS A 109 18.53 0.82 0.60
C CYS A 109 19.88 1.16 1.24
N ASN A 110 19.99 0.99 2.57
CA ASN A 110 21.23 1.22 3.29
C ASN A 110 22.33 0.22 2.93
N GLU A 111 22.01 -1.06 2.66
CA GLU A 111 22.96 -2.03 2.10
C GLU A 111 23.42 -1.62 0.69
N ALA A 112 22.52 -1.11 -0.16
CA ALA A 112 22.84 -0.67 -1.52
C ALA A 112 23.71 0.61 -1.57
N GLY A 113 23.63 1.45 -0.55
CA GLY A 113 24.44 2.67 -0.45
C GLY A 113 23.77 3.82 0.30
N GLY A 114 22.45 3.78 0.48
CA GLY A 114 21.62 4.91 0.88
C GLY A 114 20.92 5.53 -0.34
N ILE A 115 20.32 6.70 -0.17
CA ILE A 115 19.82 7.53 -1.28
C ILE A 115 20.90 8.57 -1.54
N GLY A 116 21.55 8.55 -2.71
CA GLY A 116 22.65 9.47 -3.00
C GLY A 116 23.84 9.36 -2.02
N GLY A 117 24.00 8.22 -1.35
CA GLY A 117 24.96 8.00 -0.27
C GLY A 117 24.45 8.33 1.15
N LEU A 118 23.31 9.01 1.29
CA LEU A 118 22.69 9.30 2.59
C LEU A 118 21.98 8.05 3.13
N LYS A 119 22.39 7.57 4.31
CA LYS A 119 21.69 6.47 4.99
C LYS A 119 20.35 6.94 5.53
N ILE A 120 19.36 6.06 5.52
CA ILE A 120 18.03 6.33 6.06
C ILE A 120 17.93 5.77 7.49
N GLU A 121 17.34 6.55 8.39
CA GLU A 121 16.96 6.13 9.74
C GLU A 121 15.44 6.33 9.89
N PRO A 122 14.62 5.25 9.85
CA PRO A 122 13.19 5.35 10.03
C PRO A 122 12.86 5.63 11.50
N VAL A 123 11.96 6.58 11.74
CA VAL A 123 11.47 7.01 13.04
C VAL A 123 9.99 6.66 13.13
N GLU A 124 9.62 5.73 14.01
CA GLU A 124 8.23 5.32 14.19
C GLU A 124 7.42 6.45 14.85
N LEU A 125 6.48 7.03 14.10
CA LEU A 125 5.54 8.04 14.59
C LEU A 125 4.22 7.33 14.94
N ASP A 126 4.26 6.49 15.98
CA ASP A 126 3.09 5.75 16.44
C ASP A 126 2.10 6.65 17.18
N ALA A 127 0.89 6.73 16.65
CA ALA A 127 -0.22 7.50 17.22
C ALA A 127 -1.25 6.64 17.96
N ALA A 128 -1.07 5.32 18.06
CA ALA A 128 -1.98 4.43 18.79
C ALA A 128 -3.49 4.66 18.46
N LEU A 129 -3.81 5.03 17.21
CA LEU A 129 -5.10 5.51 16.67
C LEU A 129 -5.52 6.95 17.03
N LEU A 130 -5.24 7.46 18.24
CA LEU A 130 -5.81 8.74 18.73
C LEU A 130 -4.77 9.78 19.20
N ASP A 131 -3.54 9.36 19.46
CA ASP A 131 -2.41 10.17 19.95
C ASP A 131 -1.65 10.88 18.80
N VAL A 132 -2.28 11.15 17.64
CA VAL A 132 -1.62 11.72 16.44
C VAL A 132 -0.88 13.03 16.74
N THR A 133 -1.45 13.91 17.59
CA THR A 133 -0.79 15.15 18.00
C THR A 133 0.52 14.90 18.77
N LYS A 134 0.60 13.82 19.55
CA LYS A 134 1.81 13.40 20.28
C LYS A 134 2.84 12.78 19.33
N ALA A 135 2.40 11.96 18.37
CA ALA A 135 3.27 11.44 17.31
C ALA A 135 3.88 12.57 16.46
N MET A 136 3.06 13.56 16.07
CA MET A 136 3.53 14.78 15.40
C MET A 136 4.48 15.60 16.27
N THR A 137 4.31 15.62 17.60
CA THR A 137 5.23 16.31 18.52
C THR A 137 6.61 15.64 18.53
N ALA A 138 6.68 14.31 18.38
CA ALA A 138 7.93 13.58 18.21
C ALA A 138 8.57 13.84 16.83
N GLY A 139 7.77 13.94 15.76
CA GLY A 139 8.26 14.17 14.39
C GLY A 139 8.72 15.60 14.08
N CYS A 140 8.02 16.62 14.60
CA CYS A 140 8.07 18.03 14.16
C CYS A 140 9.46 18.61 13.84
N HIS A 141 10.46 18.30 14.66
CA HIS A 141 11.84 18.77 14.51
C HIS A 141 12.87 17.62 14.52
N SER A 142 12.41 16.37 14.38
CA SER A 142 13.25 15.17 14.43
C SER A 142 13.46 14.52 13.07
N VAL A 143 12.56 14.76 12.10
CA VAL A 143 12.60 14.11 10.78
C VAL A 143 12.73 15.12 9.63
N PHE A 144 13.37 14.69 8.54
CA PHE A 144 13.42 15.41 7.27
C PHE A 144 12.06 15.42 6.57
N ALA A 145 11.40 14.27 6.49
CA ALA A 145 10.09 14.10 5.87
C ALA A 145 9.31 12.97 6.57
N MET A 146 8.03 12.86 6.28
CA MET A 146 7.24 11.66 6.51
C MET A 146 7.16 10.84 5.20
N VAL A 147 7.30 9.52 5.28
CA VAL A 147 7.27 8.64 4.10
C VAL A 147 6.67 7.29 4.46
N GLY A 148 5.80 6.76 3.59
CA GLY A 148 5.37 5.37 3.58
C GLY A 148 4.50 4.93 4.78
N GLY A 149 4.16 5.84 5.69
CA GLY A 149 3.22 5.59 6.78
C GLY A 149 1.79 6.03 6.46
N GLY A 150 0.92 5.92 7.46
CA GLY A 150 -0.42 6.48 7.47
C GLY A 150 -1.05 6.40 8.87
N TRP A 151 -2.03 7.26 9.15
CA TRP A 151 -2.84 7.24 10.37
C TRP A 151 -4.31 7.14 10.01
N ALA A 152 -5.07 6.34 10.75
CA ALA A 152 -6.52 6.26 10.55
C ALA A 152 -7.28 7.53 11.03
N GLN A 153 -6.63 8.42 11.79
CA GLN A 153 -7.11 9.76 12.18
C GLN A 153 -6.15 10.86 11.70
N ASP A 154 -5.72 10.77 10.44
CA ASP A 154 -4.77 11.71 9.82
C ASP A 154 -5.19 13.18 9.91
N ASN A 155 -6.49 13.51 10.00
CA ASN A 155 -6.99 14.87 10.24
C ASN A 155 -6.43 15.51 11.53
N LEU A 156 -5.99 14.73 12.51
CA LEU A 156 -5.46 15.21 13.79
C LEU A 156 -4.01 15.72 13.72
N GLN A 157 -3.34 15.60 12.57
CA GLN A 157 -2.00 16.16 12.37
C GLN A 157 -2.00 17.69 12.18
N PHE A 158 -3.16 18.27 11.87
CA PHE A 158 -3.37 19.73 11.72
C PHE A 158 -3.84 20.33 13.04
N SER A 159 -3.00 20.21 14.08
CA SER A 159 -3.36 20.54 15.46
C SER A 159 -3.46 22.06 15.75
N GLY A 160 -3.02 22.92 14.84
CA GLY A 160 -2.89 24.36 15.01
C GLY A 160 -1.75 24.80 15.95
N LYS A 161 -0.97 23.88 16.51
CA LYS A 161 0.11 24.14 17.49
C LYS A 161 1.48 24.08 16.82
N ASP A 162 2.34 25.05 17.11
CA ASP A 162 3.67 25.18 16.51
C ASP A 162 4.57 23.95 16.73
N SER A 163 4.36 23.21 17.82
CA SER A 163 5.14 22.01 18.16
C SER A 163 4.60 20.68 17.61
N SER A 164 3.45 20.68 16.90
CA SER A 164 2.77 19.43 16.52
C SER A 164 1.77 19.55 15.37
N ASP A 165 1.82 20.64 14.60
CA ASP A 165 0.98 20.86 13.43
C ASP A 165 1.84 20.68 12.19
N PHE A 166 1.39 19.82 11.26
CA PHE A 166 2.15 19.40 10.09
C PHE A 166 2.76 20.58 9.30
N HIS A 167 1.95 21.61 9.00
CA HIS A 167 2.40 22.79 8.27
C HIS A 167 3.30 23.68 9.12
N LYS A 168 3.00 23.88 10.40
CA LYS A 168 3.84 24.70 11.28
C LYS A 168 5.20 24.07 11.57
N CYS A 169 5.32 22.75 11.48
CA CYS A 169 6.60 22.02 11.52
C CYS A 169 7.38 22.13 10.19
N GLY A 170 6.78 22.70 9.14
CA GLY A 170 7.30 22.74 7.77
C GLY A 170 7.54 21.35 7.19
N LEU A 171 6.83 20.33 7.68
CA LEU A 171 7.03 18.94 7.27
C LEU A 171 6.40 18.69 5.89
N VAL A 172 6.93 17.68 5.22
CA VAL A 172 6.41 17.16 3.95
C VAL A 172 6.16 15.68 4.08
N ASP A 173 5.20 15.14 3.31
CA ASP A 173 4.80 13.74 3.40
C ASP A 173 4.65 13.08 2.02
N ILE A 174 5.16 11.86 1.90
CA ILE A 174 4.80 10.95 0.81
C ILE A 174 4.15 9.73 1.49
N PRO A 175 2.85 9.81 1.83
CA PRO A 175 2.20 8.80 2.65
C PRO A 175 1.90 7.55 1.83
N GLY A 176 1.82 6.39 2.50
CA GLY A 176 1.31 5.17 1.89
C GLY A 176 -0.19 5.24 1.62
N TYR A 177 -0.95 5.95 2.46
CA TYR A 177 -2.36 6.27 2.23
C TYR A 177 -2.78 7.59 2.92
N ALA A 178 -3.88 8.19 2.45
CA ALA A 178 -4.63 9.23 3.16
C ALA A 178 -6.11 8.84 3.30
N VAL A 179 -6.78 9.31 4.35
CA VAL A 179 -8.17 8.96 4.72
C VAL A 179 -9.08 10.17 4.68
N SER A 180 -8.77 11.21 5.47
CA SER A 180 -9.60 12.41 5.54
C SER A 180 -9.27 13.38 4.40
N PRO A 181 -10.25 14.16 3.88
CA PRO A 181 -9.96 15.24 2.94
C PRO A 181 -8.95 16.24 3.49
N GLN A 182 -8.98 16.49 4.81
CA GLN A 182 -8.05 17.38 5.51
C GLN A 182 -6.59 17.04 5.19
N LYS A 183 -6.24 15.74 5.10
CA LYS A 183 -4.92 15.28 4.67
C LYS A 183 -4.83 15.02 3.17
N ALA A 184 -5.80 14.31 2.59
CA ALA A 184 -5.76 13.89 1.19
C ALA A 184 -5.65 15.04 0.19
N ASP A 185 -6.26 16.19 0.51
CA ASP A 185 -6.23 17.42 -0.29
C ASP A 185 -5.31 18.50 0.35
N SER A 186 -4.45 18.14 1.30
CA SER A 186 -3.53 19.11 1.94
C SER A 186 -2.33 19.47 1.08
N SER A 187 -1.82 20.68 1.26
CA SER A 187 -0.49 21.06 0.81
C SER A 187 0.60 20.36 1.62
N GLY A 188 1.80 20.25 1.05
CA GLY A 188 2.94 19.57 1.65
C GLY A 188 2.90 18.05 1.51
N GLN A 189 2.11 17.48 0.60
CA GLN A 189 2.11 16.02 0.37
C GLN A 189 1.87 15.60 -1.07
N VAL A 190 2.44 14.45 -1.44
CA VAL A 190 2.20 13.77 -2.72
C VAL A 190 1.97 12.28 -2.46
N GLN A 191 0.83 11.76 -2.89
CA GLN A 191 0.52 10.32 -2.81
C GLN A 191 1.00 9.58 -4.06
N PRO A 192 1.59 8.37 -3.94
CA PRO A 192 1.94 7.53 -5.09
C PRO A 192 0.73 7.02 -5.87
N VAL A 193 -0.36 6.75 -5.15
CA VAL A 193 -1.69 6.42 -5.67
C VAL A 193 -2.65 7.45 -5.09
N PRO A 194 -3.00 8.53 -5.82
CA PRO A 194 -3.76 9.63 -5.22
C PRO A 194 -5.19 9.23 -4.82
N ASN A 195 -5.60 9.62 -3.60
CA ASN A 195 -6.94 9.43 -3.05
C ASN A 195 -7.56 10.78 -2.58
N PRO A 196 -7.72 11.78 -3.47
CA PRO A 196 -8.21 13.11 -3.10
C PRO A 196 -9.59 13.06 -2.45
N GLY A 197 -9.89 13.97 -1.52
CA GLY A 197 -11.19 14.08 -0.84
C GLY A 197 -12.36 14.38 -1.77
N THR A 198 -12.08 14.96 -2.94
CA THR A 198 -13.04 15.44 -3.95
C THR A 198 -13.49 14.40 -4.97
N SER A 199 -12.86 13.22 -5.02
CA SER A 199 -13.29 12.11 -5.89
C SER A 199 -13.08 10.74 -5.23
N VAL A 200 -13.57 9.69 -5.87
CA VAL A 200 -13.35 8.30 -5.47
C VAL A 200 -13.49 7.37 -6.69
N SER A 201 -12.80 6.23 -6.70
CA SER A 201 -13.00 5.20 -7.71
C SER A 201 -14.43 4.64 -7.65
N ASN A 202 -15.07 4.43 -8.81
CA ASN A 202 -16.36 3.74 -8.93
C ASN A 202 -16.22 2.36 -9.63
N THR A 203 -15.08 2.11 -10.29
CA THR A 203 -14.80 0.91 -11.10
C THR A 203 -15.13 -0.38 -10.36
N PHE A 204 -14.60 -0.54 -9.14
CA PHE A 204 -14.81 -1.76 -8.34
C PHE A 204 -16.28 -2.01 -7.97
N ILE A 205 -17.08 -0.96 -7.78
CA ILE A 205 -18.52 -1.05 -7.51
C ILE A 205 -19.26 -1.43 -8.79
N ARG A 206 -18.86 -0.84 -9.92
CA ARG A 206 -19.44 -1.13 -11.25
C ARG A 206 -19.16 -2.56 -11.69
N ASP A 207 -17.94 -3.03 -11.52
CA ASP A 207 -17.52 -4.38 -11.89
C ASP A 207 -18.19 -5.42 -10.97
N TYR A 208 -18.25 -5.15 -9.67
CA TYR A 208 -19.04 -5.96 -8.75
C TYR A 208 -20.53 -5.98 -9.12
N ALA A 209 -21.11 -4.85 -9.57
CA ALA A 209 -22.51 -4.81 -10.02
C ALA A 209 -22.74 -5.56 -11.36
N LYS A 210 -21.76 -5.57 -12.27
CA LYS A 210 -21.74 -6.40 -13.50
C LYS A 210 -21.76 -7.89 -13.16
N LEU A 211 -20.97 -8.31 -12.16
CA LEU A 211 -20.84 -9.71 -11.72
C LEU A 211 -22.01 -10.19 -10.83
N TYR A 212 -22.52 -9.32 -9.95
CA TYR A 212 -23.59 -9.62 -9.00
C TYR A 212 -24.81 -8.68 -9.19
N PRO A 213 -25.50 -8.70 -10.35
CA PRO A 213 -26.54 -7.73 -10.71
C PRO A 213 -27.85 -7.86 -9.92
N LYS A 214 -28.00 -8.88 -9.07
CA LYS A 214 -29.15 -9.07 -8.19
C LYS A 214 -28.84 -8.60 -6.77
N GLU A 215 -27.65 -8.91 -6.27
CA GLU A 215 -27.19 -8.64 -4.91
C GLU A 215 -26.70 -7.19 -4.75
N SER A 216 -26.11 -6.60 -5.79
CA SER A 216 -25.63 -5.20 -5.80
C SER A 216 -26.74 -4.15 -5.71
N LYS A 217 -27.96 -4.46 -6.16
CA LYS A 217 -29.08 -3.50 -6.27
C LYS A 217 -29.40 -2.75 -4.98
N LYS A 218 -29.17 -3.37 -3.82
CA LYS A 218 -29.40 -2.79 -2.50
C LYS A 218 -28.16 -2.95 -1.64
N VAL A 219 -27.59 -1.83 -1.25
CA VAL A 219 -26.35 -1.72 -0.48
C VAL A 219 -26.64 -1.21 0.93
N ALA A 220 -26.09 -1.88 1.94
CA ALA A 220 -25.90 -1.29 3.26
C ALA A 220 -24.44 -0.84 3.38
N ILE A 221 -24.19 0.35 3.92
CA ILE A 221 -22.84 0.83 4.25
C ILE A 221 -22.71 0.86 5.76
N ALA A 222 -21.88 -0.02 6.32
CA ALA A 222 -21.52 0.01 7.74
C ALA A 222 -20.19 0.75 7.93
N TYR A 223 -20.12 1.65 8.93
CA TYR A 223 -18.95 2.51 9.13
C TYR A 223 -18.59 2.69 10.61
N ALA A 224 -17.29 2.68 10.92
CA ALA A 224 -16.81 2.94 12.27
C ALA A 224 -17.08 4.40 12.65
N GLU A 225 -17.52 4.63 13.89
CA GLU A 225 -17.77 5.95 14.48
C GLU A 225 -16.46 6.72 14.74
N LEU A 226 -15.81 7.16 13.65
CA LEU A 226 -14.59 7.96 13.62
C LEU A 226 -14.75 9.08 12.58
N PRO A 227 -14.40 10.34 12.90
CA PRO A 227 -14.61 11.50 12.00
C PRO A 227 -14.07 11.32 10.59
N ALA A 228 -12.85 10.78 10.43
CA ALA A 228 -12.27 10.52 9.12
C ALA A 228 -13.05 9.47 8.29
N LEU A 229 -13.68 8.50 8.95
CA LEU A 229 -14.40 7.39 8.29
C LEU A 229 -15.84 7.74 7.90
N GLU A 230 -16.48 8.69 8.58
CA GLU A 230 -17.77 9.23 8.16
C GLU A 230 -17.69 9.85 6.76
N VAL A 231 -16.56 10.48 6.43
CA VAL A 231 -16.30 11.02 5.09
C VAL A 231 -16.11 9.91 4.05
N VAL A 232 -15.34 8.87 4.36
CA VAL A 232 -15.16 7.71 3.46
C VAL A 232 -16.50 7.04 3.15
N LYS A 233 -17.42 6.97 4.12
CA LYS A 233 -18.80 6.53 3.93
C LYS A 233 -19.57 7.41 2.94
N GLU A 234 -19.44 8.74 3.02
CA GLU A 234 -20.07 9.65 2.03
C GLU A 234 -19.44 9.49 0.63
N LYS A 235 -18.13 9.23 0.51
CA LYS A 235 -17.50 8.89 -0.78
C LYS A 235 -18.13 7.64 -1.40
N TYR A 236 -18.23 6.53 -0.66
CA TYR A 236 -18.80 5.28 -1.18
C TYR A 236 -20.30 5.38 -1.48
N LYS A 237 -21.04 6.19 -0.72
CA LYS A 237 -22.44 6.52 -1.02
C LYS A 237 -22.59 7.30 -2.33
N ALA A 238 -21.68 8.23 -2.62
CA ALA A 238 -21.64 8.92 -3.90
C ALA A 238 -21.34 7.94 -5.06
N ALA A 239 -20.29 7.12 -4.94
CA ALA A 239 -19.92 6.14 -5.96
C ALA A 239 -20.99 5.07 -6.21
N ALA A 240 -21.60 4.52 -5.15
CA ALA A 240 -22.69 3.57 -5.28
C ALA A 240 -23.90 4.17 -6.01
N LYS A 241 -24.24 5.43 -5.72
CA LYS A 241 -25.33 6.15 -6.39
C LYS A 241 -25.02 6.46 -7.86
N ASP A 242 -23.76 6.80 -8.17
CA ASP A 242 -23.28 7.07 -9.53
C ASP A 242 -23.35 5.82 -10.42
N VAL A 243 -23.00 4.65 -9.86
CA VAL A 243 -23.20 3.32 -10.49
C VAL A 243 -24.69 2.92 -10.57
N GLY A 244 -25.58 3.64 -9.89
CA GLY A 244 -27.03 3.41 -9.92
C GLY A 244 -27.55 2.40 -8.89
N LEU A 245 -26.79 2.12 -7.82
CA LEU A 245 -27.18 1.24 -6.72
C LEU A 245 -27.98 1.99 -5.65
N ASP A 246 -28.91 1.30 -4.99
CA ASP A 246 -29.74 1.86 -3.91
C ASP A 246 -29.07 1.66 -2.54
N VAL A 247 -28.61 2.75 -1.91
CA VAL A 247 -28.06 2.71 -0.54
C VAL A 247 -29.22 2.73 0.45
N VAL A 248 -29.64 1.54 0.88
CA VAL A 248 -30.84 1.32 1.72
C VAL A 248 -30.59 1.44 3.22
N ALA A 249 -29.32 1.45 3.65
CA ALA A 249 -28.94 1.65 5.04
C ALA A 249 -27.54 2.25 5.18
N GLU A 250 -27.40 3.20 6.10
CA GLU A 250 -26.12 3.71 6.61
C GLU A 250 -26.08 3.38 8.11
N LEU A 251 -25.11 2.57 8.53
CA LEU A 251 -25.11 1.93 9.85
C LEU A 251 -23.80 2.23 10.59
N PRO A 252 -23.78 3.17 11.56
CA PRO A 252 -22.62 3.37 12.42
C PRO A 252 -22.40 2.14 13.30
N TYR A 253 -21.13 1.84 13.59
CA TYR A 253 -20.74 0.87 14.60
C TYR A 253 -19.56 1.39 15.42
N SER A 254 -19.41 0.92 16.66
CA SER A 254 -18.34 1.41 17.53
C SER A 254 -16.97 0.96 17.03
N ALA A 255 -16.05 1.90 16.81
CA ALA A 255 -14.70 1.62 16.29
C ALA A 255 -13.89 0.69 17.20
N VAL A 256 -14.18 0.66 18.52
CA VAL A 256 -13.55 -0.29 19.46
C VAL A 256 -14.01 -1.73 19.27
N GLY A 257 -15.09 -1.95 18.51
CA GLY A 257 -15.75 -3.23 18.30
C GLY A 257 -16.96 -3.41 19.21
N MET A 258 -17.78 -4.41 18.90
CA MET A 258 -19.02 -4.71 19.62
C MET A 258 -18.90 -6.04 20.37
N THR A 259 -19.44 -6.09 21.60
CA THR A 259 -19.57 -7.34 22.36
C THR A 259 -20.69 -8.23 21.81
N ASP A 260 -21.67 -7.64 21.14
CA ASP A 260 -22.74 -8.33 20.42
C ASP A 260 -23.00 -7.65 19.08
N TRP A 261 -22.72 -8.37 17.99
CA TRP A 261 -22.97 -7.92 16.61
C TRP A 261 -24.41 -8.19 16.13
N THR A 262 -25.23 -8.88 16.94
CA THR A 262 -26.62 -9.26 16.61
C THR A 262 -27.47 -8.07 16.15
N PRO A 263 -27.43 -6.87 16.77
CA PRO A 263 -28.26 -5.75 16.33
C PRO A 263 -27.83 -5.21 14.96
N LEU A 264 -26.52 -5.10 14.70
CA LEU A 264 -26.01 -4.62 13.41
C LEU A 264 -26.37 -5.60 12.27
N ALA A 265 -26.17 -6.90 12.51
CA ALA A 265 -26.53 -7.94 11.54
C ALA A 265 -28.04 -7.92 11.23
N GLN A 266 -28.90 -7.78 12.24
CA GLN A 266 -30.34 -7.62 12.04
C GLN A 266 -30.70 -6.35 11.27
N SER A 267 -30.05 -5.21 11.53
CA SER A 267 -30.28 -3.97 10.79
C SER A 267 -29.93 -4.11 9.30
N ILE A 268 -28.81 -4.77 8.98
CA ILE A 268 -28.40 -5.07 7.60
C ILE A 268 -29.43 -5.98 6.93
N ILE A 269 -29.83 -7.09 7.56
CA ILE A 269 -30.82 -8.03 7.01
C ILE A 269 -32.18 -7.35 6.81
N ASN A 270 -32.65 -6.57 7.78
CA ASN A 270 -33.95 -5.89 7.74
C ASN A 270 -34.02 -4.77 6.69
N SER A 271 -32.88 -4.16 6.31
CA SER A 271 -32.82 -3.22 5.18
C SER A 271 -33.11 -3.89 3.82
N GLY A 272 -32.97 -5.21 3.74
CA GLY A 272 -33.05 -5.97 2.49
C GLY A 272 -31.84 -5.76 1.58
N ALA A 273 -30.70 -5.30 2.11
CA ALA A 273 -29.44 -5.21 1.38
C ALA A 273 -28.92 -6.59 0.96
N GLY A 274 -28.58 -6.72 -0.31
CA GLY A 274 -27.87 -7.88 -0.86
C GLY A 274 -26.35 -7.70 -0.82
N THR A 275 -25.87 -6.47 -0.60
CA THR A 275 -24.44 -6.14 -0.50
C THR A 275 -24.15 -5.33 0.75
N LEU A 276 -23.06 -5.67 1.45
CA LEU A 276 -22.51 -4.88 2.54
C LEU A 276 -21.22 -4.21 2.07
N MET A 277 -21.19 -2.89 2.04
CA MET A 277 -19.94 -2.13 1.99
C MET A 277 -19.48 -1.79 3.41
N TRP A 278 -18.18 -1.82 3.65
CA TRP A 278 -17.62 -1.67 4.98
C TRP A 278 -16.53 -0.60 5.05
N VAL A 279 -16.68 0.34 5.98
CA VAL A 279 -15.70 1.42 6.24
C VAL A 279 -15.09 1.22 7.62
N GLY A 280 -13.88 0.66 7.66
CA GLY A 280 -13.21 0.29 8.91
C GLY A 280 -12.03 -0.63 8.68
N GLU A 281 -11.90 -1.69 9.49
CA GLU A 281 -10.81 -2.68 9.40
C GLU A 281 -11.30 -4.13 9.49
N ALA A 282 -10.39 -5.06 9.16
CA ALA A 282 -10.67 -6.48 8.90
C ALA A 282 -11.28 -7.24 10.09
N GLY A 283 -10.84 -6.97 11.32
CA GLY A 283 -11.27 -7.69 12.54
C GLY A 283 -12.72 -7.42 12.92
N ASN A 284 -13.20 -6.18 12.76
CA ASN A 284 -14.63 -5.89 12.94
C ASN A 284 -15.49 -6.51 11.83
N VAL A 285 -15.11 -6.37 10.56
CA VAL A 285 -15.97 -6.83 9.46
C VAL A 285 -16.14 -8.35 9.48
N THR A 286 -15.09 -9.12 9.79
CA THR A 286 -15.23 -10.58 9.95
C THR A 286 -16.13 -10.97 11.12
N SER A 287 -16.13 -10.19 12.21
CA SER A 287 -17.05 -10.37 13.35
C SER A 287 -18.51 -10.07 12.99
N ALA A 288 -18.76 -9.00 12.24
CA ALA A 288 -20.09 -8.69 11.70
C ALA A 288 -20.56 -9.73 10.68
N MET A 289 -19.66 -10.17 9.79
CA MET A 289 -19.93 -11.18 8.76
C MET A 289 -20.24 -12.56 9.34
N ALA A 290 -19.50 -13.01 10.37
CA ALA A 290 -19.82 -14.23 11.10
C ALA A 290 -21.27 -14.20 11.64
N LYS A 291 -21.68 -13.07 12.25
CA LYS A 291 -23.04 -12.89 12.76
C LYS A 291 -24.10 -12.84 11.64
N LEU A 292 -23.79 -12.22 10.51
CA LEU A 292 -24.66 -12.20 9.33
C LEU A 292 -24.89 -13.60 8.76
N LYS A 293 -23.83 -14.41 8.64
CA LYS A 293 -23.93 -15.82 8.20
C LYS A 293 -24.73 -16.66 9.20
N GLU A 294 -24.50 -16.50 10.50
CA GLU A 294 -25.27 -17.16 11.58
C GLU A 294 -26.77 -16.84 11.48
N GLN A 295 -27.12 -15.58 11.21
CA GLN A 295 -28.51 -15.12 11.00
C GLN A 295 -29.06 -15.43 9.60
N GLY A 296 -28.31 -16.16 8.76
CA GLY A 296 -28.78 -16.66 7.47
C GLY A 296 -28.79 -15.63 6.33
N TRP A 297 -28.10 -14.48 6.47
CA TRP A 297 -27.93 -13.51 5.38
C TRP A 297 -27.31 -14.20 4.15
N LYS A 298 -27.80 -13.84 2.97
CA LYS A 298 -27.42 -14.44 1.67
C LYS A 298 -26.73 -13.45 0.73
N GLY A 299 -26.37 -12.28 1.24
CA GLY A 299 -25.60 -11.29 0.51
C GLY A 299 -24.09 -11.52 0.59
N HIS A 300 -23.36 -10.63 -0.08
CA HIS A 300 -21.90 -10.61 -0.13
C HIS A 300 -21.38 -9.28 0.42
N ALA A 301 -20.18 -9.29 1.02
CA ALA A 301 -19.49 -8.05 1.31
C ALA A 301 -18.73 -7.56 0.07
N LEU A 302 -18.80 -6.27 -0.23
CA LEU A 302 -17.89 -5.58 -1.15
C LEU A 302 -16.94 -4.73 -0.29
N LEU A 303 -15.71 -5.18 -0.22
CA LEU A 303 -14.68 -4.72 0.71
C LEU A 303 -13.59 -3.94 -0.01
N GLU A 304 -12.90 -3.11 0.75
CA GLU A 304 -11.81 -2.26 0.25
C GLU A 304 -10.43 -2.88 0.48
N THR A 305 -9.42 -2.29 -0.16
CA THR A 305 -8.07 -2.88 -0.26
C THR A 305 -7.46 -3.24 1.09
N ASN A 306 -7.73 -2.47 2.14
CA ASN A 306 -7.24 -2.76 3.50
C ASN A 306 -7.86 -4.00 4.18
N MET A 307 -8.84 -4.65 3.55
CA MET A 307 -9.44 -5.91 4.01
C MET A 307 -8.75 -7.15 3.44
N TYR A 308 -7.81 -6.99 2.50
CA TYR A 308 -6.91 -8.05 2.05
C TYR A 308 -5.81 -8.28 3.10
N ASP A 309 -6.27 -8.75 4.26
CA ASP A 309 -5.50 -8.92 5.49
C ASP A 309 -5.83 -10.29 6.08
N PRO A 310 -4.84 -11.08 6.55
CA PRO A 310 -5.09 -12.35 7.22
C PRO A 310 -6.10 -12.27 8.39
N LEU A 311 -6.26 -11.10 9.03
CA LEU A 311 -7.26 -10.87 10.09
C LEU A 311 -8.71 -11.01 9.61
N LEU A 312 -8.99 -10.89 8.30
CA LEU A 312 -10.31 -11.13 7.73
C LEU A 312 -10.80 -12.57 7.99
N PHE A 313 -9.89 -13.52 8.18
CA PHE A 313 -10.20 -14.91 8.50
C PHE A 313 -10.28 -15.21 10.00
N SER A 314 -10.18 -14.22 10.89
CA SER A 314 -10.06 -14.45 12.35
C SER A 314 -11.31 -15.04 13.01
N GLN A 315 -12.47 -15.03 12.35
CA GLN A 315 -13.69 -15.75 12.76
C GLN A 315 -13.92 -17.07 11.99
N GLY A 316 -12.92 -17.53 11.23
CA GLY A 316 -12.97 -18.71 10.37
C GLY A 316 -13.42 -18.40 8.93
N ASN A 317 -13.00 -19.26 8.00
CA ASN A 317 -13.18 -19.05 6.55
C ASN A 317 -14.66 -18.85 6.17
N GLU A 318 -15.56 -19.69 6.71
CA GLU A 318 -17.00 -19.65 6.41
C GLU A 318 -17.68 -18.31 6.72
N ALA A 319 -17.14 -17.54 7.69
CA ALA A 319 -17.68 -16.22 8.06
C ALA A 319 -17.61 -15.25 6.88
N VAL A 320 -16.49 -15.28 6.13
CA VAL A 320 -16.17 -14.33 5.06
C VAL A 320 -16.19 -14.93 3.66
N GLU A 321 -16.48 -16.22 3.53
CA GLU A 321 -16.61 -16.95 2.26
C GLU A 321 -17.54 -16.23 1.27
N GLY A 322 -17.04 -16.00 0.06
CA GLY A 322 -17.71 -15.23 -0.99
C GLY A 322 -17.69 -13.71 -0.82
N SER A 323 -16.96 -13.15 0.15
CA SER A 323 -16.69 -11.70 0.20
C SER A 323 -15.81 -11.29 -0.99
N VAL A 324 -16.10 -10.15 -1.60
CA VAL A 324 -15.32 -9.58 -2.69
C VAL A 324 -14.48 -8.42 -2.15
N VAL A 325 -13.21 -8.32 -2.52
CA VAL A 325 -12.28 -7.29 -2.06
C VAL A 325 -11.68 -6.57 -3.25
N ARG A 326 -11.86 -5.25 -3.33
CA ARG A 326 -11.13 -4.39 -4.28
C ARG A 326 -9.63 -4.46 -3.98
N GLN A 327 -8.80 -4.52 -5.01
CA GLN A 327 -7.35 -4.32 -4.93
C GLN A 327 -6.89 -3.16 -5.80
N THR A 328 -5.88 -2.46 -5.29
CA THR A 328 -5.13 -1.38 -5.98
C THR A 328 -3.65 -1.73 -6.15
N VAL A 329 -3.24 -2.96 -5.79
CA VAL A 329 -1.88 -3.50 -5.90
C VAL A 329 -1.95 -4.95 -6.42
N HIS A 330 -0.89 -5.46 -7.03
CA HIS A 330 -0.88 -6.84 -7.51
C HIS A 330 -0.94 -7.85 -6.34
N PRO A 331 -1.74 -8.93 -6.43
CA PRO A 331 -1.88 -9.91 -5.35
C PRO A 331 -0.59 -10.64 -5.00
N ILE A 332 -0.42 -10.92 -3.71
CA ILE A 332 0.69 -11.69 -3.12
C ILE A 332 0.66 -13.14 -3.62
N GLU A 333 -0.53 -13.73 -3.78
CA GLU A 333 -0.72 -15.08 -4.36
C GLU A 333 -0.20 -15.16 -5.81
N GLU A 334 -0.15 -14.03 -6.53
CA GLU A 334 0.28 -13.94 -7.93
C GLU A 334 1.73 -13.48 -8.09
N ALA A 335 2.52 -13.42 -7.02
CA ALA A 335 3.90 -12.91 -7.09
C ALA A 335 4.82 -13.66 -8.08
N ASP A 336 4.48 -14.87 -8.55
CA ASP A 336 5.21 -15.52 -9.65
C ASP A 336 4.98 -14.88 -11.03
N GLN A 337 3.89 -14.12 -11.20
CA GLN A 337 3.58 -13.31 -12.38
C GLN A 337 4.09 -11.87 -12.25
N TRP A 338 4.25 -11.37 -11.02
CA TRP A 338 4.56 -9.98 -10.70
C TRP A 338 5.94 -9.85 -10.01
N PRO A 339 7.04 -9.63 -10.78
CA PRO A 339 8.41 -9.68 -10.25
C PRO A 339 8.67 -8.68 -9.12
N ALA A 340 8.05 -7.50 -9.17
CA ALA A 340 8.16 -6.49 -8.12
C ALA A 340 7.49 -6.93 -6.81
N THR A 341 6.32 -7.57 -6.89
CA THR A 341 5.67 -8.20 -5.74
C THR A 341 6.53 -9.31 -5.16
N ARG A 342 7.16 -10.16 -6.00
CA ARG A 342 8.14 -11.16 -5.54
C ARG A 342 9.33 -10.50 -4.84
N GLN A 343 9.92 -9.47 -5.43
CA GLN A 343 11.04 -8.71 -4.86
C GLN A 343 10.68 -8.10 -3.50
N TYR A 344 9.48 -7.51 -3.36
CA TYR A 344 8.96 -6.99 -2.10
C TYR A 344 8.86 -8.08 -1.02
N LEU A 345 8.30 -9.26 -1.34
CA LEU A 345 8.17 -10.37 -0.40
C LEU A 345 9.54 -10.93 0.02
N ASP A 346 10.48 -11.04 -0.91
CA ASP A 346 11.85 -11.48 -0.62
C ASP A 346 12.62 -10.44 0.22
N MET A 347 12.37 -9.15 0.01
CA MET A 347 12.89 -8.07 0.87
C MET A 347 12.33 -8.16 2.30
N LEU A 348 11.02 -8.30 2.48
CA LEU A 348 10.42 -8.52 3.81
C LEU A 348 11.09 -9.73 4.50
N LYS A 349 11.11 -10.89 3.82
CA LYS A 349 11.69 -12.13 4.35
C LYS A 349 13.16 -12.00 4.73
N LYS A 350 13.96 -11.21 4.00
CA LYS A 350 15.38 -10.98 4.30
C LYS A 350 15.58 -10.02 5.49
N TYR A 351 14.83 -8.92 5.55
CA TYR A 351 15.13 -7.79 6.44
C TYR A 351 14.23 -7.67 7.67
N VAL A 352 13.03 -8.25 7.61
CA VAL A 352 12.03 -8.31 8.68
C VAL A 352 11.32 -9.68 8.61
N PRO A 353 11.95 -10.77 9.08
CA PRO A 353 11.41 -12.13 8.90
C PRO A 353 10.00 -12.36 9.45
N ASP A 354 9.62 -11.62 10.50
CA ASP A 354 8.29 -11.64 11.14
C ASP A 354 7.40 -10.46 10.67
N ALA A 355 7.57 -10.03 9.42
CA ALA A 355 6.75 -8.98 8.81
C ALA A 355 5.28 -9.41 8.66
N LYS A 356 4.36 -8.48 8.90
CA LYS A 356 2.96 -8.61 8.48
C LYS A 356 2.92 -8.31 6.98
N VAL A 357 2.50 -9.30 6.20
CA VAL A 357 2.30 -9.14 4.75
C VAL A 357 0.84 -8.78 4.50
N ALA A 358 0.61 -7.56 4.03
CA ALA A 358 -0.70 -6.97 3.71
C ALA A 358 -0.48 -5.78 2.73
N PRO A 359 -1.50 -5.34 1.96
CA PRO A 359 -1.30 -4.41 0.84
C PRO A 359 -0.90 -2.99 1.27
N LEU A 360 -1.20 -2.56 2.50
CA LEU A 360 -0.72 -1.27 3.00
C LEU A 360 0.82 -1.22 3.08
N GLY A 361 1.48 -2.38 3.26
CA GLY A 361 2.94 -2.48 3.15
C GLY A 361 3.46 -2.37 1.71
N ILE A 362 2.67 -2.80 0.72
CA ILE A 362 2.98 -2.59 -0.71
C ILE A 362 2.82 -1.11 -1.09
N GLN A 363 1.76 -0.46 -0.60
CA GLN A 363 1.55 0.99 -0.74
C GLN A 363 2.67 1.78 -0.06
N SER A 364 3.10 1.36 1.14
CA SER A 364 4.28 1.88 1.84
C SER A 364 5.55 1.75 1.00
N MET A 365 5.78 0.59 0.38
CA MET A 365 6.92 0.38 -0.53
C MET A 365 6.87 1.34 -1.74
N SER A 366 5.72 1.50 -2.40
CA SER A 366 5.57 2.46 -3.50
C SER A 366 5.87 3.90 -3.08
N ALA A 367 5.45 4.31 -1.87
CA ALA A 367 5.79 5.62 -1.29
C ALA A 367 7.28 5.81 -1.02
N TRP A 368 7.97 4.79 -0.50
CA TRP A 368 9.41 4.82 -0.31
C TRP A 368 10.20 4.88 -1.63
N LEU A 369 9.75 4.14 -2.64
CA LEU A 369 10.32 4.16 -3.98
C LEU A 369 10.12 5.53 -4.66
N LEU A 370 8.94 6.16 -4.49
CA LEU A 370 8.66 7.50 -5.00
C LEU A 370 9.53 8.54 -4.30
N PHE A 371 9.63 8.49 -2.97
CA PHE A 371 10.50 9.38 -2.19
C PHE A 371 11.95 9.30 -2.62
N ALA A 372 12.51 8.10 -2.75
CA ALA A 372 13.91 7.93 -3.11
C ALA A 372 14.20 8.35 -4.57
N THR A 373 13.28 8.06 -5.50
CA THR A 373 13.35 8.53 -6.89
C THR A 373 13.30 10.06 -6.97
N ALA A 374 12.39 10.69 -6.23
CA ALA A 374 12.25 12.13 -6.16
C ALA A 374 13.44 12.82 -5.46
N ALA A 375 14.03 12.20 -4.44
CA ALA A 375 15.21 12.70 -3.74
C ALA A 375 16.47 12.65 -4.60
N ASP A 376 16.71 11.58 -5.36
CA ASP A 376 17.79 11.51 -6.35
C ASP A 376 17.60 12.55 -7.48
N ALA A 377 16.39 12.69 -8.02
CA ALA A 377 16.07 13.72 -9.01
C ALA A 377 16.29 15.14 -8.45
N CYS A 378 15.91 15.37 -7.19
CA CYS A 378 16.11 16.63 -6.50
C CYS A 378 17.60 16.94 -6.29
N ALA A 379 18.39 15.97 -5.83
CA ALA A 379 19.84 16.12 -5.68
C ALA A 379 20.51 16.48 -7.01
N LYS A 380 20.13 15.80 -8.10
CA LYS A 380 20.62 16.07 -9.46
C LYS A 380 20.29 17.49 -9.94
N ALA A 381 19.08 17.99 -9.66
CA ALA A 381 18.68 19.36 -9.97
C ALA A 381 19.47 20.42 -9.15
N ASN A 382 19.78 20.11 -7.89
CA ASN A 382 20.32 21.06 -6.90
C ASN A 382 21.77 20.80 -6.49
N GLY A 383 22.59 20.24 -7.38
CA GLY A 383 24.04 20.09 -7.18
C GLY A 383 24.42 19.21 -5.99
N GLY A 384 23.68 18.12 -5.78
CA GLY A 384 23.86 17.18 -4.66
C GLY A 384 23.20 17.60 -3.36
N THR A 385 22.25 18.55 -3.38
CA THR A 385 21.51 18.99 -2.19
C THR A 385 20.04 18.64 -2.30
N ILE A 386 19.50 17.84 -1.37
CA ILE A 386 18.06 17.58 -1.30
C ILE A 386 17.37 18.57 -0.36
N SER A 387 16.15 18.98 -0.69
CA SER A 387 15.28 19.75 0.20
C SER A 387 13.83 19.28 0.13
N ARG A 388 13.08 19.46 1.22
CA ARG A 388 11.68 19.03 1.42
C ARG A 388 10.79 19.44 0.24
N GLN A 389 10.79 20.72 -0.11
CA GLN A 389 10.00 21.29 -1.20
C GLN A 389 10.34 20.64 -2.55
N CYS A 390 11.64 20.52 -2.85
CA CYS A 390 12.12 19.97 -4.10
C CYS A 390 11.85 18.46 -4.23
N VAL A 391 11.89 17.70 -3.13
CA VAL A 391 11.47 16.29 -3.11
C VAL A 391 9.99 16.17 -3.47
N LEU A 392 9.11 16.99 -2.90
CA LEU A 392 7.69 16.97 -3.29
C LEU A 392 7.51 17.35 -4.76
N GLU A 393 8.14 18.43 -5.23
CA GLU A 393 8.03 18.88 -6.63
C GLU A 393 8.47 17.79 -7.62
N GLN A 394 9.56 17.05 -7.32
CA GLN A 394 10.01 15.93 -8.14
C GLN A 394 9.08 14.70 -8.02
N ALA A 395 8.44 14.48 -6.87
CA ALA A 395 7.45 13.42 -6.70
C ALA A 395 6.17 13.70 -7.52
N ALA A 396 5.62 14.91 -7.44
CA ALA A 396 4.44 15.35 -8.20
C ALA A 396 4.69 15.47 -9.72
N ALA A 397 5.96 15.59 -10.13
CA ALA A 397 6.36 15.58 -11.53
C ALA A 397 6.38 14.17 -12.16
N GLN A 398 6.36 13.09 -11.36
CA GLN A 398 6.29 11.73 -11.89
C GLN A 398 4.97 11.48 -12.64
N LYS A 399 5.03 10.68 -13.70
CA LYS A 399 3.89 10.25 -14.52
C LYS A 399 4.01 8.76 -14.79
N ASP A 400 2.89 8.10 -15.04
CA ASP A 400 2.82 6.66 -15.29
C ASP A 400 3.49 5.82 -14.17
N TRP A 401 3.41 6.27 -12.92
CA TRP A 401 4.06 5.65 -11.76
C TRP A 401 3.39 4.32 -11.39
N THR A 402 4.13 3.22 -11.56
CA THR A 402 3.71 1.84 -11.22
C THR A 402 4.18 1.38 -9.84
N GLY A 403 4.97 2.20 -9.13
CA GLY A 403 5.67 1.78 -7.92
C GLY A 403 6.72 0.69 -8.16
N GLY A 404 7.26 0.56 -9.38
CA GLY A 404 8.13 -0.55 -9.75
C GLY A 404 7.41 -1.72 -10.41
N GLY A 405 6.14 -1.60 -10.79
CA GLY A 405 5.26 -2.72 -11.17
C GLY A 405 4.59 -3.37 -9.95
N LEU A 406 4.29 -2.57 -8.92
CA LEU A 406 3.51 -2.99 -7.73
C LEU A 406 2.01 -2.69 -7.88
N HIS A 407 1.66 -1.78 -8.77
CA HIS A 407 0.29 -1.41 -9.13
C HIS A 407 0.23 -0.83 -10.54
N ALA A 408 -0.95 -0.80 -11.15
CA ALA A 408 -1.20 -0.10 -12.41
C ALA A 408 -0.72 1.37 -12.35
N ALA A 409 -0.34 1.92 -13.50
CA ALA A 409 0.22 3.26 -13.66
C ALA A 409 -0.70 4.36 -13.07
N GLN A 410 -0.14 5.23 -12.23
CA GLN A 410 -0.81 6.38 -11.63
C GLN A 410 -0.04 7.67 -11.89
N ASP A 411 -0.71 8.81 -11.77
CA ASP A 411 -0.05 10.12 -11.78
C ASP A 411 0.00 10.71 -10.36
N PRO A 412 1.12 10.57 -9.64
CA PRO A 412 1.45 11.45 -8.53
C PRO A 412 1.30 12.91 -8.96
N ALA A 413 0.70 13.73 -8.11
CA ALA A 413 0.34 15.10 -8.43
C ALA A 413 0.23 15.97 -7.17
N PRO A 414 0.29 17.30 -7.30
CA PRO A 414 -0.06 18.22 -6.21
C PRO A 414 -1.54 18.06 -5.82
N PHE A 415 -1.89 18.44 -4.60
CA PHE A 415 -3.26 18.34 -4.07
C PHE A 415 -4.36 18.99 -4.93
N SER A 416 -4.02 20.02 -5.74
CA SER A 416 -4.97 20.69 -6.64
C SER A 416 -5.32 19.88 -7.89
N ASP A 417 -4.42 18.98 -8.31
CA ASP A 417 -4.45 18.30 -9.60
C ASP A 417 -4.60 16.77 -9.41
N ALA A 418 -4.52 16.28 -8.17
CA ALA A 418 -4.69 14.91 -7.77
C ALA A 418 -6.06 14.34 -8.20
N LYS A 419 -6.04 13.15 -8.80
CA LYS A 419 -7.22 12.43 -9.27
C LYS A 419 -7.24 11.03 -8.68
N SER A 420 -8.42 10.57 -8.27
CA SER A 420 -8.59 9.18 -7.86
C SER A 420 -8.22 8.23 -9.00
N SER A 421 -7.59 7.11 -8.67
CA SER A 421 -7.36 6.03 -9.63
C SER A 421 -8.68 5.46 -10.16
N SER A 422 -8.81 5.34 -11.48
CA SER A 422 -9.86 4.52 -12.09
C SER A 422 -9.52 3.03 -12.06
N CYS A 423 -8.25 2.65 -11.84
CA CYS A 423 -7.81 1.27 -11.84
C CYS A 423 -8.39 0.52 -10.63
N SER A 424 -8.88 -0.69 -10.87
CA SER A 424 -9.28 -1.63 -9.84
C SER A 424 -9.18 -3.07 -10.33
N MET A 425 -8.96 -3.95 -9.37
CA MET A 425 -9.07 -5.40 -9.48
C MET A 425 -10.02 -5.88 -8.39
N LEU A 426 -10.73 -6.98 -8.59
CA LEU A 426 -11.53 -7.65 -7.58
C LEU A 426 -10.90 -9.02 -7.27
N LEU A 427 -10.70 -9.31 -6.00
CA LEU A 427 -10.46 -10.65 -5.48
C LEU A 427 -11.73 -11.18 -4.81
N ILE A 428 -11.92 -12.49 -4.80
CA ILE A 428 -12.96 -13.17 -4.04
C ILE A 428 -12.32 -14.01 -2.93
N VAL A 429 -12.94 -13.98 -1.74
CA VAL A 429 -12.61 -14.89 -0.64
C VAL A 429 -13.20 -16.26 -0.94
N LYS A 430 -12.34 -17.27 -1.07
CA LYS A 430 -12.72 -18.65 -1.36
C LYS A 430 -11.79 -19.65 -0.66
N ASP A 431 -12.38 -20.63 0.04
CA ASP A 431 -11.66 -21.69 0.75
C ASP A 431 -10.54 -21.20 1.71
N GLY A 432 -10.72 -20.00 2.29
CA GLY A 432 -9.72 -19.38 3.17
C GLY A 432 -8.56 -18.68 2.46
N LYS A 433 -8.71 -18.34 1.18
CA LYS A 433 -7.73 -17.62 0.36
C LYS A 433 -8.41 -16.45 -0.35
N PHE A 434 -7.59 -15.58 -0.91
CA PHE A 434 -8.03 -14.63 -1.92
C PHE A 434 -7.68 -15.19 -3.30
N GLU A 435 -8.67 -15.26 -4.18
CA GLU A 435 -8.50 -15.65 -5.59
C GLU A 435 -8.90 -14.47 -6.48
N ARG A 436 -8.26 -14.32 -7.65
CA ARG A 436 -8.66 -13.31 -8.64
C ARG A 436 -10.09 -13.57 -9.10
N LEU A 437 -10.91 -12.51 -9.06
CA LEU A 437 -12.29 -12.52 -9.56
C LEU A 437 -12.42 -11.70 -10.84
N TYR A 438 -11.80 -10.52 -10.91
CA TYR A 438 -11.94 -9.63 -12.06
C TYR A 438 -10.77 -8.63 -12.16
N PRO A 439 -10.22 -8.33 -13.36
CA PRO A 439 -10.39 -9.08 -14.61
C PRO A 439 -10.04 -10.56 -14.42
N GLU A 440 -10.74 -11.46 -15.11
CA GLU A 440 -10.58 -12.92 -14.94
C GLU A 440 -9.23 -13.43 -15.47
N GLU A 441 -8.79 -12.92 -16.62
CA GLU A 441 -7.54 -13.28 -17.29
C GLU A 441 -6.66 -12.04 -17.49
N VAL A 442 -5.37 -12.16 -17.16
CA VAL A 442 -4.35 -11.12 -17.45
C VAL A 442 -4.10 -11.08 -18.96
N GLY A 443 -4.16 -9.91 -19.57
CA GLY A 443 -4.21 -9.71 -21.02
C GLY A 443 -5.57 -10.03 -21.65
N GLY A 444 -6.62 -10.23 -20.84
CA GLY A 444 -7.99 -10.44 -21.29
C GLY A 444 -8.68 -9.15 -21.78
N THR A 445 -9.93 -9.24 -22.22
CA THR A 445 -10.66 -8.10 -22.80
C THR A 445 -11.06 -7.01 -21.81
N ASP A 446 -11.16 -7.34 -20.53
CA ASP A 446 -11.50 -6.43 -19.43
C ASP A 446 -10.23 -5.99 -18.65
N ASP A 447 -9.02 -6.34 -19.13
CA ASP A 447 -7.72 -5.92 -18.57
C ASP A 447 -7.15 -4.75 -19.40
N ASP A 448 -7.19 -3.56 -18.80
CA ASP A 448 -6.67 -2.33 -19.42
C ASP A 448 -5.18 -2.07 -19.08
N SER A 449 -4.69 -2.65 -17.97
CA SER A 449 -3.34 -2.40 -17.45
C SER A 449 -2.93 -3.51 -16.47
N GLU A 450 -2.16 -4.49 -16.95
CA GLU A 450 -1.45 -5.48 -16.14
C GLU A 450 -2.30 -6.18 -15.06
N GLY A 451 -3.47 -6.69 -15.46
CA GLY A 451 -4.42 -7.35 -14.60
C GLY A 451 -5.37 -6.42 -13.85
N PHE A 452 -5.46 -5.14 -14.23
CA PHE A 452 -6.42 -4.15 -13.69
C PHE A 452 -7.36 -3.63 -14.77
N HIS A 453 -8.62 -3.42 -14.41
CA HIS A 453 -9.58 -2.65 -15.22
C HIS A 453 -9.43 -1.17 -14.84
N CYS A 454 -9.11 -0.31 -15.81
CA CYS A 454 -8.77 1.10 -15.64
C CYS A 454 -9.62 2.05 -16.52
N PRO A 455 -10.95 1.91 -16.54
CA PRO A 455 -11.81 2.63 -17.47
C PRO A 455 -11.78 4.14 -17.25
N SER A 456 -11.84 4.93 -18.33
CA SER A 456 -11.67 6.40 -18.27
C SER A 456 -12.75 7.16 -17.48
N ASP A 457 -13.91 6.53 -17.26
CA ASP A 457 -15.03 7.02 -16.46
C ASP A 457 -15.13 6.34 -15.07
N GLY A 458 -14.06 5.64 -14.66
CA GLY A 458 -13.97 4.84 -13.44
C GLY A 458 -13.90 5.62 -12.11
N VAL A 459 -14.33 6.89 -12.10
CA VAL A 459 -14.19 7.84 -10.99
C VAL A 459 -15.47 8.67 -10.83
N THR A 460 -15.96 8.78 -9.59
CA THR A 460 -17.08 9.64 -9.20
C THR A 460 -16.59 10.90 -8.49
N ASP A 461 -17.15 12.06 -8.84
CA ASP A 461 -16.98 13.30 -8.09
C ASP A 461 -17.74 13.26 -6.75
N VAL A 462 -17.05 13.59 -5.66
CA VAL A 462 -17.60 13.57 -4.30
C VAL A 462 -18.17 14.96 -3.95
N PRO A 463 -19.41 15.05 -3.44
CA PRO A 463 -20.01 16.32 -3.05
C PRO A 463 -19.19 17.15 -2.05
N ALA A 464 -19.18 18.47 -2.22
CA ALA A 464 -18.32 19.40 -1.49
C ALA A 464 -18.55 19.49 0.04
N ASN A 465 -19.53 18.77 0.60
CA ASN A 465 -19.74 18.63 2.04
C ASN A 465 -18.90 17.51 2.69
N ALA A 466 -18.16 16.72 1.90
CA ALA A 466 -17.21 15.72 2.42
C ALA A 466 -16.09 16.32 3.29
N GLY A 467 -15.71 17.58 3.02
CA GLY A 467 -14.60 18.26 3.67
C GLY A 467 -13.73 18.99 2.65
N ARG A 468 -12.64 19.59 3.13
CA ARG A 468 -11.58 20.18 2.29
C ARG A 468 -10.23 19.96 2.95
N GLY A 469 -9.19 19.92 2.12
CA GLY A 469 -7.79 19.92 2.56
C GLY A 469 -7.42 21.12 3.39
N VAL A 470 -6.46 20.91 4.30
CA VAL A 470 -5.74 22.00 4.96
C VAL A 470 -4.64 22.46 4.01
N VAL A 471 -4.75 23.67 3.48
CA VAL A 471 -3.84 24.21 2.46
C VAL A 471 -3.24 25.51 2.96
N GLU A 472 -1.91 25.61 2.93
CA GLU A 472 -1.19 26.80 3.34
C GLU A 472 -1.41 27.97 2.35
N PRO A 473 -1.46 29.23 2.83
CA PRO A 473 -1.67 30.39 1.96
C PRO A 473 -0.61 30.50 0.84
N GLY A 474 -1.02 30.26 -0.41
CA GLY A 474 -0.15 30.35 -1.58
C GLY A 474 0.66 29.09 -1.90
N ALA A 475 0.43 27.98 -1.18
CA ALA A 475 1.02 26.68 -1.52
C ALA A 475 0.58 26.20 -2.92
N LYS A 476 1.48 25.49 -3.59
CA LYS A 476 1.28 24.88 -4.91
C LYS A 476 1.35 23.36 -4.90
N ILE A 477 1.78 22.78 -3.79
CA ILE A 477 2.03 21.36 -3.55
C ILE A 477 1.89 21.07 -2.06
#